data_AF-A0A660QY19-F1
#
_entry.id   AF-A0A660QY19-F1
#
_cell.length_a   1.000
_cell.length_b   1.000
_cell.length_c   1.000
_cell.angle_alpha   90.00
_cell.angle_beta   90.00
_cell.angle_gamma   90.00
#
_symmetry.space_group_name_H-M   'P 1'
#
loop_
_entity.id
_entity.type
_entity.pdbx_description
1 polymer ?
#
loop_
_entity_poly.entity_id
_entity_poly.type
_entity_poly.pdbx_seq_one_letter_code
_entity_poly.pdbx_strand_id
1 'polypeptide(L)'
;MEELDPIKLKAELDQFKKEKEKIRKLMGQIGGKNAEKKDRQVNVFFIVAISLLATNDFLHQIFGLPTVIPSLFSLEIAVLLVSVKIIWMMHKATKVEHFQFWILNSIEFRLNDMAKQLRILDKTIEKYHAEEEDGEDKKEGS
;
A
#
# COMPACT_ATOMS: atom_id res chain seq x y z
N MET A 1 19.00 -41.12 0.12
CA MET A 1 17.72 -40.37 0.14
C MET A 1 17.59 -39.86 1.55
N GLU A 2 17.82 -38.56 1.74
CA GLU A 2 17.74 -37.90 3.05
C GLU A 2 16.26 -37.84 3.43
N GLU A 3 15.84 -38.63 4.43
CA GLU A 3 14.45 -38.65 4.86
C GLU A 3 14.05 -37.27 5.38
N LEU A 4 13.13 -36.60 4.67
CA LEU A 4 12.52 -35.37 5.11
C LEU A 4 11.72 -35.64 6.39
N ASP A 5 12.35 -35.36 7.53
CA ASP A 5 11.82 -35.58 8.86
C ASP A 5 10.51 -34.79 9.06
N PRO A 6 9.33 -35.44 9.22
CA PRO A 6 8.01 -34.79 9.21
C PRO A 6 7.83 -33.74 10.32
N ILE A 7 8.65 -33.83 11.36
CA ILE A 7 8.71 -32.88 12.47
C ILE A 7 9.34 -31.55 12.01
N LYS A 8 10.36 -31.60 11.17
CA LYS A 8 11.05 -30.43 10.61
C LYS A 8 10.13 -29.67 9.64
N LEU A 9 9.42 -30.39 8.79
CA LEU A 9 8.41 -29.83 7.88
C LEU A 9 7.30 -29.08 8.64
N LYS A 10 6.82 -29.66 9.75
CA LYS A 10 5.77 -29.05 10.56
C LYS A 10 6.24 -27.78 11.26
N ALA A 11 7.49 -27.78 11.74
CA ALA A 11 8.13 -26.61 12.34
C ALA A 11 8.37 -25.48 11.32
N GLU A 12 8.83 -25.82 10.11
CA GLU A 12 8.96 -24.87 9.00
C GLU A 12 7.59 -24.30 8.59
N LEU A 13 6.55 -25.14 8.49
CA LEU A 13 5.21 -24.71 8.11
C LEU A 13 4.61 -23.71 9.12
N ASP A 14 4.86 -23.92 10.41
CA ASP A 14 4.43 -22.98 11.47
C ASP A 14 5.26 -21.69 11.46
N GLN A 15 6.54 -21.74 11.12
CA GLN A 15 7.34 -20.54 10.86
C GLN A 15 6.80 -19.75 9.67
N PHE A 16 6.49 -20.40 8.55
CA PHE A 16 5.89 -19.76 7.38
C PHE A 16 4.55 -19.10 7.70
N LYS A 17 3.68 -19.76 8.49
CA LYS A 17 2.41 -19.16 8.93
C LYS A 17 2.61 -17.91 9.76
N LYS A 18 3.57 -17.92 10.70
CA LYS A 18 3.92 -16.77 11.54
C LYS A 18 4.48 -15.61 10.71
N GLU A 19 5.38 -15.88 9.78
CA GLU A 19 5.91 -14.85 8.87
C GLU A 19 4.82 -14.26 7.99
N LYS A 20 3.95 -15.10 7.41
CA LYS A 20 2.80 -14.64 6.62
C LYS A 20 1.87 -13.74 7.44
N GLU A 21 1.59 -14.09 8.70
CA GLU A 21 0.74 -13.27 9.57
C GLU A 21 1.42 -11.95 9.96
N LYS A 22 2.74 -11.96 10.18
CA LYS A 22 3.54 -10.75 10.45
C LYS A 22 3.53 -9.81 9.23
N ILE A 23 3.75 -10.35 8.03
CA ILE A 23 3.66 -9.60 6.77
C ILE A 23 2.24 -9.03 6.64
N ARG A 24 1.20 -9.83 6.86
CA ARG A 24 -0.20 -9.34 6.82
C ARG A 24 -0.47 -8.23 7.83
N LYS A 25 0.08 -8.30 9.04
CA LYS A 25 -0.05 -7.24 10.07
C LYS A 25 0.68 -5.96 9.67
N LEU A 26 1.89 -6.07 9.12
CA LEU A 26 2.62 -4.91 8.59
C LEU A 26 1.87 -4.25 7.42
N MET A 27 1.36 -5.07 6.50
CA MET A 27 0.53 -4.66 5.35
C MET A 27 -0.78 -4.00 5.83
N GLY A 28 -1.42 -4.57 6.84
CA GLY A 28 -2.63 -4.04 7.47
C GLY A 28 -2.42 -2.81 8.34
N GLN A 29 -1.23 -2.58 8.90
CA GLN A 29 -0.88 -1.34 9.61
C GLN A 29 -0.70 -0.17 8.65
N ILE A 30 -0.26 -0.44 7.42
CA ILE A 30 -0.09 0.57 6.38
C ILE A 30 -1.46 1.02 5.82
N GLY A 31 -2.43 0.09 5.71
CA GLY A 31 -3.81 0.39 5.28
C GLY A 31 -4.85 0.48 6.40
N GLY A 32 -4.43 0.56 7.67
CA GLY A 32 -5.32 0.26 8.80
C GLY A 32 -6.41 1.30 9.07
N LYS A 33 -7.65 0.82 9.30
CA LYS A 33 -8.83 1.60 9.74
C LYS A 33 -8.59 2.56 10.92
N ASN A 34 -7.58 2.27 11.76
CA ASN A 34 -7.21 3.14 12.87
C ASN A 34 -6.50 4.42 12.40
N ALA A 35 -5.73 4.36 11.32
CA ALA A 35 -5.13 5.52 10.69
C ALA A 35 -6.18 6.42 10.00
N GLU A 36 -7.25 5.82 9.47
CA GLU A 36 -8.40 6.57 8.94
C GLU A 36 -9.18 7.29 10.04
N LYS A 37 -9.48 6.61 11.18
CA LYS A 37 -10.19 7.25 12.29
C LYS A 37 -9.43 8.45 12.85
N LYS A 38 -8.11 8.32 13.03
CA LYS A 38 -7.25 9.41 13.47
C LYS A 38 -7.24 10.55 12.45
N ASP A 39 -7.16 10.25 11.16
CA ASP A 39 -7.24 11.28 10.11
C ASP A 39 -8.57 12.02 10.11
N ARG A 40 -9.68 11.30 10.30
CA ARG A 40 -11.00 11.91 10.37
C ARG A 40 -11.10 12.86 11.56
N GLN A 41 -10.63 12.45 12.74
CA GLN A 41 -10.60 13.31 13.93
C GLN A 41 -9.77 14.57 13.69
N VAL A 42 -8.59 14.40 13.11
CA VAL A 42 -7.70 15.49 12.73
C VAL A 42 -8.37 16.45 11.75
N ASN A 43 -9.02 15.92 10.71
CA ASN A 43 -9.66 16.75 9.70
C ASN A 43 -10.81 17.56 10.30
N VAL A 44 -11.62 16.94 11.15
CA VAL A 44 -12.69 17.61 11.90
C VAL A 44 -12.12 18.70 12.80
N PHE A 45 -11.02 18.43 13.52
CA PHE A 45 -10.36 19.44 14.35
C PHE A 45 -9.94 20.67 13.54
N PHE A 46 -9.30 20.48 12.38
CA PHE A 46 -8.90 21.60 11.52
C PHE A 46 -10.09 22.40 10.98
N ILE A 47 -11.16 21.72 10.55
CA ILE A 47 -12.39 22.38 10.08
C ILE A 47 -13.00 23.22 11.21
N VAL A 48 -13.14 22.65 12.40
CA VAL A 48 -13.69 23.36 13.57
C VAL A 48 -12.82 24.56 13.94
N ALA A 49 -11.50 24.41 13.95
CA ALA A 49 -10.58 25.51 14.27
C ALA A 49 -10.69 26.67 13.27
N ILE A 50 -10.69 26.37 11.96
CA ILE A 50 -10.83 27.39 10.91
C ILE A 50 -12.21 28.04 10.97
N SER A 51 -13.27 27.25 11.14
CA SER A 51 -14.64 27.78 11.28
C SER A 51 -14.78 28.68 12.51
N LEU A 52 -14.17 28.34 13.64
CA LEU A 52 -14.19 29.19 14.85
C LEU A 52 -13.47 30.52 14.61
N LEU A 53 -12.29 30.50 13.98
CA LEU A 53 -11.56 31.72 13.62
C LEU A 53 -12.38 32.60 12.68
N ALA A 54 -12.97 32.02 11.64
CA ALA A 54 -13.81 32.73 10.69
C ALA A 54 -15.08 33.29 11.33
N THR A 55 -15.74 32.50 12.20
CA THR A 55 -16.95 32.95 12.91
C THR A 55 -16.63 34.08 13.88
N ASN A 56 -15.51 34.01 14.59
CA ASN A 56 -15.07 35.07 15.50
C ASN A 56 -14.79 36.40 14.75
N ASP A 57 -14.12 36.33 13.60
CA ASP A 57 -13.85 37.49 12.75
C ASP A 57 -15.15 38.08 12.17
N PHE A 58 -16.07 37.21 11.70
CA PHE A 58 -17.36 37.60 11.17
C PHE A 58 -18.28 38.24 12.24
N LEU A 59 -18.30 37.69 13.46
CA LEU A 59 -19.05 38.27 14.58
C LEU A 59 -18.48 39.62 14.98
N HIS A 60 -17.16 39.79 15.00
CA HIS A 60 -16.56 41.11 15.24
C HIS A 60 -17.01 42.11 14.19
N GLN A 61 -16.89 41.75 12.91
CA GLN A 61 -17.20 42.66 11.81
C GLN A 61 -18.69 43.07 11.77
N ILE A 62 -19.60 42.18 12.17
CA ILE A 62 -21.05 42.45 12.17
C ILE A 62 -21.54 43.09 13.48
N PHE A 63 -21.09 42.59 14.63
CA PHE A 63 -21.61 42.99 15.94
C PHE A 63 -20.72 44.00 16.69
N GLY A 64 -19.54 44.34 16.15
CA GLY A 64 -18.64 45.33 16.77
C GLY A 64 -18.08 44.91 18.13
N LEU A 65 -18.11 43.62 18.43
CA LEU A 65 -17.56 43.06 19.68
C LEU A 65 -16.04 43.24 19.72
N PRO A 66 -15.43 43.64 20.84
CA PRO A 66 -13.98 43.77 20.93
C PRO A 66 -13.30 42.42 20.76
N THR A 67 -12.49 42.27 19.71
CA THR A 67 -11.68 41.06 19.50
C THR A 67 -10.41 41.08 20.32
N VAL A 68 -10.06 39.92 20.87
CA VAL A 68 -8.78 39.66 21.53
C VAL A 68 -7.60 39.66 20.54
N ILE A 69 -7.86 39.47 19.24
CA ILE A 69 -6.85 39.36 18.18
C ILE A 69 -7.24 40.24 16.98
N PRO A 70 -6.34 41.08 16.43
CA PRO A 70 -6.60 41.84 15.20
C PRO A 70 -6.98 40.93 14.02
N SER A 71 -7.99 41.32 13.24
CA SER A 71 -8.52 40.54 12.11
C SER A 71 -7.44 40.07 11.12
N LEU A 72 -6.49 40.94 10.76
CA LEU A 72 -5.36 40.58 9.89
C LEU A 72 -4.50 39.45 10.46
N PHE A 73 -4.25 39.47 11.77
CA PHE A 73 -3.45 38.44 12.45
C PHE A 73 -4.22 37.10 12.54
N SER A 74 -5.54 37.15 12.70
CA SER A 74 -6.40 35.96 12.65
C SER A 74 -6.32 35.28 11.27
N LEU A 75 -6.34 36.08 10.20
CA LEU A 75 -6.24 35.59 8.82
C LEU A 75 -4.87 34.95 8.56
N GLU A 76 -3.78 35.56 9.02
CA GLU A 76 -2.43 34.98 8.93
C GLU A 76 -2.35 33.62 9.63
N ILE A 77 -2.92 33.50 10.84
CA ILE A 77 -2.99 32.22 11.58
C ILE A 77 -3.81 31.18 10.81
N ALA A 78 -4.93 31.57 10.21
CA ALA A 78 -5.77 30.67 9.42
C ALA A 78 -5.02 30.14 8.18
N VAL A 79 -4.32 31.01 7.45
CA VAL A 79 -3.50 30.62 6.29
C VAL A 79 -2.34 29.70 6.70
N LEU A 80 -1.69 29.99 7.84
CA LEU A 80 -0.63 29.15 8.39
C LEU A 80 -1.15 27.76 8.76
N LEU A 81 -2.32 27.68 9.43
CA LEU A 81 -2.96 26.41 9.79
C LEU A 81 -3.28 25.56 8.55
N VAL A 82 -3.84 26.17 7.51
CA VAL A 82 -4.13 25.47 6.24
C VAL A 82 -2.84 24.95 5.59
N SER A 83 -1.78 25.77 5.57
CA SER A 83 -0.48 25.39 5.00
C SER A 83 0.11 24.17 5.73
N VAL A 84 0.10 24.19 7.07
CA VAL A 84 0.57 23.05 7.88
C VAL A 84 -0.27 21.80 7.63
N LYS A 85 -1.59 21.94 7.47
CA LYS A 85 -2.50 20.83 7.15
C LYS A 85 -2.16 20.18 5.80
N ILE A 86 -1.85 20.98 4.78
CA ILE A 86 -1.45 20.50 3.44
C ILE A 86 -0.14 19.71 3.55
N ILE A 87 0.89 20.27 4.20
CA ILE A 87 2.18 19.58 4.40
C ILE A 87 1.96 18.25 5.13
N TRP A 88 1.10 18.25 6.15
CA TRP A 88 0.81 17.04 6.89
C TRP A 88 0.10 15.97 6.05
N MET A 89 -0.88 16.37 5.24
CA MET A 89 -1.54 15.46 4.29
C MET A 89 -0.56 14.90 3.27
N MET A 90 0.32 15.74 2.73
CA MET A 90 1.34 15.33 1.76
C MET A 90 2.30 14.29 2.36
N HIS A 91 2.81 14.55 3.57
CA HIS A 91 3.70 13.60 4.27
C HIS A 91 3.01 12.25 4.54
N LYS A 92 1.69 12.26 4.77
CA LYS A 92 0.93 11.03 4.96
C LYS A 92 0.70 10.28 3.63
N ALA A 93 0.41 11.01 2.55
CA ALA A 93 0.19 10.44 1.21
C ALA A 93 1.42 9.67 0.71
N THR A 94 2.63 10.19 0.92
CA THR A 94 3.89 9.55 0.49
C THR A 94 4.07 8.13 1.01
N LYS A 95 3.58 7.82 2.23
CA LYS A 95 3.69 6.47 2.80
C LYS A 95 2.82 5.45 2.07
N VAL A 96 1.63 5.88 1.62
CA VAL A 96 0.70 5.04 0.86
C VAL A 96 1.22 4.82 -0.55
N GLU A 97 1.73 5.86 -1.20
CA GLU A 97 2.31 5.77 -2.54
C GLU A 97 3.50 4.82 -2.58
N HIS A 98 4.44 4.95 -1.64
CA HIS A 98 5.57 4.04 -1.52
C HIS A 98 5.07 2.59 -1.36
N PHE A 99 4.08 2.35 -0.50
CA PHE A 99 3.53 1.02 -0.33
C PHE A 99 2.84 0.46 -1.59
N GLN A 100 2.04 1.27 -2.28
CA GLN A 100 1.44 0.90 -3.56
C GLN A 100 2.51 0.55 -4.59
N PHE A 101 3.59 1.33 -4.66
CA PHE A 101 4.74 1.06 -5.51
C PHE A 101 5.40 -0.29 -5.19
N TRP A 102 5.65 -0.59 -3.91
CA TRP A 102 6.24 -1.87 -3.50
C TRP A 102 5.35 -3.07 -3.84
N ILE A 103 4.03 -2.94 -3.68
CA ILE A 103 3.10 -4.00 -4.09
C ILE A 103 3.15 -4.21 -5.60
N LEU A 104 3.08 -3.13 -6.38
CA LEU A 104 3.08 -3.23 -7.84
C LEU A 104 4.37 -3.90 -8.35
N ASN A 105 5.53 -3.48 -7.84
CA ASN A 105 6.81 -4.07 -8.18
C ASN A 105 6.88 -5.56 -7.81
N SER A 106 6.32 -5.96 -6.67
CA SER A 106 6.27 -7.38 -6.28
C SER A 106 5.38 -8.22 -7.19
N ILE A 107 4.24 -7.67 -7.64
CA ILE A 107 3.33 -8.34 -8.57
C ILE A 107 3.97 -8.43 -9.95
N GLU A 108 4.60 -7.35 -10.41
CA GLU A 108 5.34 -7.31 -11.68
C GLU A 108 6.44 -8.36 -11.73
N PHE A 109 7.26 -8.44 -10.67
CA PHE A 109 8.30 -9.46 -10.57
C PHE A 109 7.72 -10.89 -10.63
N ARG A 110 6.62 -11.14 -9.89
CA ARG A 110 5.98 -12.46 -9.86
C ARG A 110 5.35 -12.84 -11.19
N LEU A 111 4.71 -11.90 -11.87
CA LEU A 111 4.17 -12.09 -13.22
C LEU A 111 5.28 -12.39 -14.22
N ASN A 112 6.41 -11.68 -14.14
CA ASN A 112 7.54 -11.90 -15.02
C ASN A 112 8.16 -13.30 -14.81
N ASP A 113 8.28 -13.76 -13.56
CA ASP A 113 8.77 -15.10 -13.27
C ASP A 113 7.81 -16.19 -13.79
N MET A 114 6.50 -16.01 -13.59
CA MET A 114 5.49 -16.90 -14.16
C MET A 114 5.56 -16.94 -15.69
N ALA A 115 5.76 -15.79 -16.35
CA ALA A 115 5.91 -15.73 -17.81
C ALA A 115 7.16 -16.49 -18.31
N LYS A 116 8.26 -16.46 -17.56
CA LYS A 116 9.46 -17.26 -17.86
C LYS A 116 9.18 -18.76 -17.70
N GLN A 117 8.52 -19.16 -16.61
CA GLN A 117 8.18 -20.55 -16.37
C GLN A 117 7.26 -21.11 -17.47
N LEU A 118 6.27 -20.33 -17.92
CA LEU A 118 5.40 -20.69 -19.04
C LEU A 118 6.19 -20.89 -20.34
N ARG A 119 7.11 -19.97 -20.67
CA ARG A 119 7.97 -20.12 -21.86
C ARG A 119 8.87 -21.35 -21.80
N ILE A 120 9.35 -21.73 -20.63
CA ILE A 120 10.14 -22.95 -20.45
C ILE A 120 9.24 -24.16 -20.68
N LEU A 121 8.04 -24.16 -20.10
CA LEU A 121 7.07 -25.23 -20.28
C LEU A 121 6.69 -25.42 -21.75
N ASP A 122 6.39 -24.34 -22.48
CA ASP A 122 6.07 -24.39 -23.92
C ASP A 122 7.21 -25.03 -24.73
N LYS A 123 8.46 -24.62 -24.48
CA LYS A 123 9.64 -25.20 -25.15
C LYS A 123 9.88 -26.66 -24.80
N THR A 124 9.60 -27.05 -23.56
CA THR A 124 9.72 -28.44 -23.13
C THR A 124 8.66 -29.30 -23.82
N ILE A 125 7.42 -28.82 -23.92
CA ILE A 125 6.34 -29.49 -24.65
C ILE A 125 6.67 -29.62 -26.15
N GLU A 126 7.18 -28.55 -26.77
CA GLU A 126 7.60 -28.56 -28.18
C GLU A 126 8.69 -29.60 -28.44
N LYS A 127 9.68 -29.73 -27.54
CA LYS A 127 10.71 -30.77 -27.63
C LYS A 127 10.15 -32.18 -27.51
N TYR A 128 9.23 -32.41 -26.57
CA TYR A 128 8.61 -33.73 -26.42
C TYR A 128 7.81 -34.13 -27.66
N HIS A 129 7.07 -33.20 -28.29
CA HIS A 129 6.36 -33.47 -29.54
C HIS A 129 7.31 -33.70 -30.73
N ALA A 130 8.41 -32.96 -30.82
CA ALA A 130 9.41 -33.18 -31.88
C ALA A 130 10.13 -34.54 -31.74
N GLU A 131 10.35 -35.01 -30.51
CA GLU A 131 10.97 -36.33 -30.26
C GLU A 131 10.01 -37.52 -30.52
N GLU A 132 8.69 -37.31 -30.44
CA GLU A 132 7.69 -38.32 -30.82
C GLU A 132 7.60 -38.49 -32.35
N GLU A 133 7.64 -37.40 -33.13
CA GLU A 133 7.61 -37.45 -34.60
C GLU A 133 8.88 -38.12 -35.19
N ASP A 134 10.08 -37.81 -34.66
CA ASP A 134 11.35 -38.45 -35.06
C ASP A 134 11.44 -39.94 -34.65
N GLY A 135 10.63 -40.36 -33.67
CA GLY A 135 10.57 -41.74 -33.17
C GLY A 135 9.65 -42.65 -34.00
N GLU A 136 8.61 -42.10 -34.62
CA GLU A 136 7.70 -42.84 -35.53
C GLU A 136 8.32 -43.04 -36.92
N ASP A 137 9.02 -42.04 -37.47
CA ASP A 137 9.66 -42.12 -38.79
C ASP A 137 10.75 -43.21 -38.86
N LYS A 138 11.39 -43.54 -37.72
CA LYS A 138 12.37 -44.64 -37.64
C LYS A 138 11.75 -46.04 -37.53
N LYS A 139 10.46 -46.16 -37.19
CA LYS A 139 9.77 -47.46 -37.09
C LYS A 139 9.08 -47.89 -38.37
N GLU A 140 8.69 -46.96 -39.24
CA GLU A 140 8.09 -47.28 -40.54
C GLU A 140 9.12 -47.54 -41.65
N GLY A 141 10.39 -47.19 -41.42
CA GLY A 141 11.51 -47.38 -42.36
C GLY A 141 12.38 -48.63 -42.17
N SER A 142 12.02 -49.58 -41.29
CA SER A 142 12.81 -50.80 -41.04
C SER A 142 12.05 -52.10 -41.35
#